data_AF-A0AAU0RLN4-F1
#
_entry.id   AF-A0AAU0RLN4-F1
#
_cell.length_a   1.000
_cell.length_b   1.000
_cell.length_c   1.000
_cell.angle_alpha   90.00
_cell.angle_beta   90.00
_cell.angle_gamma   90.00
#
_symmetry.space_group_name_H-M   'P 1'
#
loop_
_entity.id
_entity.type
_entity.pdbx_description
1 polymer ?
#
loop_
_entity_poly.entity_id
_entity_poly.type
_entity_poly.pdbx_seq_one_letter_code
_entity_poly.pdbx_strand_id
1 'polypeptide(L)'
;MLAALIQAFSSSTISDGTHAAAGTNSAISSAYTSSEYEELISKDADENLATKPRAYLTYVLFDDLFNMIDDNSGVKQVQGNPDELQTLTVEKFLIKKTGFVYIYTSNESGENVYFDNLVISHNSGPLLEETHYYPYGLTDPKVDDMEA
;
A
#
# COMPACT_ATOMS: atom_id res chain seq x y z
N MET A 1 0.44 16.37 -9.73
CA MET A 1 1.05 15.04 -9.91
C MET A 1 0.05 13.92 -9.65
N LEU A 2 -0.72 13.97 -8.57
CA LEU A 2 -1.69 12.93 -8.22
C LEU A 2 -2.61 12.49 -9.38
N ALA A 3 -3.12 13.42 -10.19
CA ALA A 3 -3.93 13.05 -11.36
C ALA A 3 -3.18 12.15 -12.37
N ALA A 4 -1.89 12.37 -12.57
CA ALA A 4 -1.06 11.52 -13.43
C ALA A 4 -0.76 10.16 -12.76
N LEU A 5 -0.65 10.12 -11.44
CA LEU A 5 -0.52 8.87 -10.68
C LEU A 5 -1.80 8.03 -10.76
N ILE A 6 -2.96 8.65 -10.52
CA ILE A 6 -4.27 8.00 -10.68
C ILE A 6 -4.44 7.51 -12.12
N GLN A 7 -3.97 8.29 -13.10
CA GLN A 7 -3.98 7.87 -14.50
C GLN A 7 -3.02 6.70 -14.80
N ALA A 8 -1.88 6.62 -14.13
CA ALA A 8 -0.94 5.51 -14.25
C ALA A 8 -1.51 4.22 -13.61
N PHE A 9 -2.24 4.35 -12.52
CA PHE A 9 -2.99 3.24 -11.93
C PHE A 9 -4.21 2.87 -12.79
N SER A 10 -4.85 3.82 -13.47
CA SER A 10 -6.01 3.52 -14.32
C SER A 10 -5.65 2.92 -15.69
N SER A 11 -4.43 3.14 -16.18
CA SER A 11 -3.90 2.52 -17.40
C SER A 11 -3.37 1.11 -17.17
N SER A 12 -3.09 0.75 -15.92
CA SER A 12 -2.65 -0.60 -15.52
C SER A 12 -3.86 -1.51 -15.35
N THR A 13 -3.90 -2.64 -16.06
CA THR A 13 -4.97 -3.64 -15.93
C THR A 13 -4.47 -4.81 -15.08
N ILE A 14 -4.27 -4.57 -13.79
CA ILE A 14 -4.02 -5.64 -12.82
C ILE A 14 -5.35 -5.95 -12.15
N SER A 15 -6.06 -6.93 -12.72
CA SER A 15 -7.27 -7.51 -12.14
C SER A 15 -6.88 -8.77 -11.37
N ASP A 16 -6.12 -8.62 -10.29
CA ASP A 16 -5.88 -9.71 -9.35
C ASP A 16 -6.67 -9.42 -8.07
N GLY A 17 -7.72 -10.21 -7.83
CA GLY A 17 -8.64 -10.06 -6.69
C GLY A 17 -9.97 -9.36 -6.98
N THR A 18 -10.91 -9.51 -6.04
CA THR A 18 -12.29 -8.96 -6.09
C THR A 18 -12.33 -7.42 -6.07
N HIS A 19 -11.23 -6.79 -5.66
CA HIS A 19 -11.09 -5.34 -5.62
C HIS A 19 -10.13 -4.93 -6.73
N ALA A 20 -10.66 -4.27 -7.77
CA ALA A 20 -9.86 -3.81 -8.90
C ALA A 20 -8.73 -2.89 -8.41
N ALA A 21 -7.52 -3.43 -8.25
CA ALA A 21 -6.35 -2.72 -7.71
C ALA A 21 -5.85 -1.60 -8.64
N ALA A 22 -6.26 -1.66 -9.90
CA ALA A 22 -5.88 -0.74 -10.96
C ALA A 22 -7.02 -0.67 -12.00
N GLY A 23 -7.04 0.36 -12.85
CA GLY A 23 -8.09 0.58 -13.86
C GLY A 23 -9.02 1.77 -13.56
N THR A 24 -9.74 2.24 -14.58
CA THR A 24 -10.67 3.40 -14.50
C THR A 24 -11.79 3.21 -13.46
N ASN A 25 -12.14 1.97 -13.12
CA ASN A 25 -13.15 1.65 -12.12
C ASN A 25 -12.56 1.27 -10.76
N SER A 26 -11.25 1.43 -10.56
CA SER A 26 -10.60 1.13 -9.29
C SER A 26 -11.03 2.11 -8.22
N ALA A 27 -11.28 1.62 -7.01
CA ALA A 27 -11.68 2.46 -5.88
C ALA A 27 -10.61 3.50 -5.50
N ILE A 28 -9.32 3.27 -5.79
CA ILE A 28 -8.27 4.28 -5.57
C ILE A 28 -8.47 5.55 -6.40
N SER A 29 -9.13 5.45 -7.56
CA SER A 29 -9.36 6.60 -8.45
C SER A 29 -10.24 7.69 -7.82
N SER A 30 -11.11 7.29 -6.88
CA SER A 30 -12.00 8.20 -6.14
C SER A 30 -11.60 8.37 -4.68
N ALA A 31 -10.92 7.37 -4.10
CA ALA A 31 -10.60 7.33 -2.68
C ALA A 31 -9.32 8.09 -2.29
N TYR A 32 -8.45 8.41 -3.25
CA TYR A 32 -7.22 9.13 -2.98
C TYR A 32 -7.23 10.50 -3.65
N THR A 33 -7.45 11.53 -2.85
CA THR A 33 -7.67 12.91 -3.30
C THR A 33 -6.39 13.76 -3.21
N SER A 34 -6.36 14.87 -3.95
CA SER A 34 -5.21 15.79 -3.94
C SER A 34 -4.95 16.37 -2.57
N SER A 35 -6.01 16.63 -1.80
CA SER A 35 -5.92 17.11 -0.43
C SER A 35 -5.26 16.10 0.50
N GLU A 36 -5.62 14.82 0.40
CA GLU A 36 -5.02 13.75 1.22
C GLU A 36 -3.55 13.55 0.86
N TYR A 37 -3.21 13.65 -0.43
CA TYR A 37 -1.82 13.60 -0.87
C TYR A 37 -0.98 14.76 -0.30
N GLU A 38 -1.49 15.99 -0.38
CA GLU A 38 -0.81 17.17 0.17
C GLU A 38 -0.68 17.11 1.69
N GLU A 39 -1.72 16.64 2.38
CA GLU A 39 -1.70 16.42 3.83
C GLU A 39 -0.62 15.42 4.22
N LEU A 40 -0.53 14.29 3.52
CA LEU A 40 0.50 13.27 3.74
C LEU A 40 1.92 13.81 3.55
N ILE A 41 2.16 14.65 2.53
CA ILE A 41 3.48 15.29 2.37
C ILE A 41 3.72 16.30 3.49
N SER A 42 2.71 17.05 3.92
CA SER A 42 2.87 18.05 4.96
C SER A 42 3.11 17.46 6.35
N LYS A 43 2.72 16.19 6.56
CA LYS A 43 2.79 15.49 7.85
C LYS A 43 4.21 15.41 8.41
N ASP A 44 5.19 15.14 7.54
CA ASP A 44 6.61 15.07 7.88
C ASP A 44 7.37 16.26 7.26
N ALA A 45 6.90 17.49 7.51
CA ALA A 45 7.51 18.70 6.94
C ALA A 45 9.01 18.88 7.26
N ASP A 46 9.46 18.39 8.41
CA ASP A 46 10.88 18.43 8.81
C ASP A 46 11.76 17.48 8.01
N GLU A 47 11.18 16.38 7.51
CA GLU A 47 11.84 15.44 6.60
C GLU A 47 11.66 15.88 5.15
N ASN A 48 10.56 16.57 4.80
CA ASN A 48 10.29 17.00 3.43
C ASN A 48 10.97 18.34 3.11
N LEU A 49 12.29 18.28 2.92
CA LEU A 49 13.15 19.43 2.71
C LEU A 49 13.05 19.97 1.28
N ALA A 50 12.82 21.27 1.15
CA ALA A 50 12.77 21.98 -0.13
C ALA A 50 14.12 22.00 -0.88
N THR A 51 15.23 21.76 -0.18
CA THR A 51 16.58 21.68 -0.74
C THR A 51 16.91 20.30 -1.33
N LYS A 52 16.00 19.34 -1.17
CA LYS A 52 16.15 17.96 -1.64
C LYS A 52 15.20 17.69 -2.81
N PRO A 53 15.54 16.74 -3.71
CA PRO A 53 14.66 16.40 -4.82
C PRO A 53 13.30 15.95 -4.30
N ARG A 54 12.23 16.43 -4.93
CA ARG A 54 10.85 15.99 -4.65
C ARG A 54 10.61 14.59 -5.22
N ALA A 55 11.29 13.60 -4.65
CA ALA A 55 11.19 12.20 -4.99
C ALA A 55 10.88 11.40 -3.73
N TYR A 56 9.82 10.59 -3.79
CA TYR A 56 9.21 10.00 -2.61
C TYR A 56 8.94 8.51 -2.80
N LEU A 57 9.19 7.74 -1.73
CA LEU A 57 8.53 6.46 -1.49
C LEU A 57 7.26 6.74 -0.68
N THR A 58 6.10 6.45 -1.27
CA THR A 58 4.81 6.68 -0.64
C THR A 58 4.14 5.35 -0.33
N TYR A 59 3.58 5.24 0.87
CA TYR A 59 2.75 4.11 1.29
C TYR A 59 1.44 4.64 1.86
N VAL A 60 0.32 4.15 1.34
CA VAL A 60 -1.02 4.58 1.76
C VAL A 60 -1.83 3.36 2.11
N LEU A 61 -2.32 3.30 3.35
CA LEU A 61 -3.25 2.28 3.80
C LEU A 61 -4.68 2.81 3.69
N PHE A 62 -5.55 2.00 3.10
CA PHE A 62 -6.98 2.20 3.06
C PHE A 62 -7.67 1.09 3.86
N ASP A 63 -8.80 1.38 4.49
CA ASP A 63 -9.67 0.34 5.04
C ASP A 63 -10.50 -0.35 3.95
N ASP A 64 -11.30 -1.35 4.35
CA ASP A 64 -12.16 -2.12 3.43
C ASP A 64 -13.19 -1.26 2.66
N LEU A 65 -13.49 -0.06 3.16
CA LEU A 65 -14.37 0.92 2.51
C LEU A 65 -13.59 1.96 1.70
N PHE A 66 -12.29 1.77 1.51
CA PHE A 66 -11.39 2.69 0.85
C PHE A 66 -11.25 4.06 1.52
N ASN A 67 -11.41 4.15 2.85
CA ASN A 67 -11.03 5.36 3.59
C ASN A 67 -9.55 5.29 3.97
N MET A 68 -8.81 6.38 3.72
CA MET A 68 -7.40 6.45 4.09
C MET A 68 -7.21 6.37 5.61
N ILE A 69 -6.26 5.54 6.04
CA ILE A 69 -5.85 5.41 7.43
C ILE A 69 -4.56 6.18 7.62
N ASP A 70 -4.67 7.42 8.10
CA ASP A 70 -3.56 8.34 8.27
C ASP A 70 -2.43 7.76 9.16
N ASP A 71 -2.78 7.08 10.25
CA ASP A 71 -1.81 6.45 11.17
C ASP A 71 -0.90 5.39 10.52
N ASN A 72 -1.33 4.80 9.40
CA ASN A 72 -0.61 3.76 8.68
C ASN A 72 -0.24 4.20 7.25
N SER A 73 -0.30 5.50 6.97
CA SER A 73 0.05 6.12 5.70
C SER A 73 1.17 7.14 5.89
N GLY A 74 2.01 7.32 4.88
CA GLY A 74 3.12 8.27 4.95
C GLY A 74 3.95 8.34 3.68
N VAL A 75 4.88 9.30 3.69
CA VAL A 75 5.83 9.54 2.61
C VAL A 75 7.24 9.56 3.15
N LYS A 76 8.21 9.09 2.36
CA LYS A 76 9.63 9.21 2.64
C LYS A 76 10.33 9.85 1.46
N GLN A 77 10.82 11.09 1.65
CA GLN A 77 11.63 11.78 0.66
C GLN A 77 13.04 11.19 0.59
N VAL A 78 13.64 11.24 -0.60
CA VAL A 78 15.08 11.02 -0.77
C VAL A 78 15.84 12.16 -0.09
N GLN A 79 16.72 11.81 0.87
CA GLN A 79 17.50 12.77 1.67
C GLN A 79 18.94 12.94 1.18
N GLY A 80 19.39 12.07 0.28
CA GLY A 80 20.77 11.92 -0.12
C GLY A 80 21.31 13.14 -0.86
N ASN A 81 22.61 13.18 -1.02
CA ASN A 81 23.22 14.07 -2.01
C ASN A 81 23.14 13.43 -3.40
N PRO A 82 23.32 14.22 -4.48
CA PRO A 82 23.46 13.65 -5.82
C PRO A 82 24.55 12.57 -5.85
N ASP A 83 24.33 11.55 -6.70
CA ASP A 83 25.26 10.42 -6.92
C ASP A 83 25.50 9.51 -5.71
N GLU A 84 24.63 9.56 -4.69
CA GLU A 84 24.69 8.69 -3.51
C GLU A 84 23.56 7.65 -3.49
N LEU A 85 23.88 6.41 -3.14
CA LEU A 85 22.88 5.38 -2.89
C LEU A 85 22.33 5.54 -1.46
N GLN A 86 21.02 5.76 -1.37
CA GLN A 86 20.32 5.85 -0.09
C GLN A 86 19.31 4.71 0.04
N THR A 87 19.28 4.08 1.22
CA THR A 87 18.18 3.18 1.58
C THR A 87 17.04 3.98 2.20
N LEU A 88 15.86 3.89 1.59
CA LEU A 88 14.62 4.39 2.18
C LEU A 88 13.98 3.27 2.98
N THR A 89 13.92 3.42 4.30
CA THR A 89 13.31 2.43 5.19
C THR A 89 12.16 3.06 5.96
N VAL A 90 11.04 2.35 5.98
CA VAL A 90 9.90 2.65 6.84
C VAL A 90 9.96 1.67 8.01
N GLU A 91 9.88 2.18 9.23
CA GLU A 91 9.90 1.33 10.42
C GLU A 91 8.71 0.36 10.42
N LYS A 92 8.88 -0.81 11.04
CA LYS A 92 7.79 -1.77 11.19
C LYS A 92 6.69 -1.16 12.05
N PHE A 93 5.49 -1.03 11.49
CA PHE A 93 4.30 -0.61 12.23
C PHE A 93 3.22 -1.70 12.22
N LEU A 94 2.33 -1.64 13.21
CA LEU A 94 1.16 -2.51 13.29
C LEU A 94 0.03 -1.92 12.44
N ILE A 95 -0.55 -2.75 11.57
CA ILE A 95 -1.74 -2.41 10.79
C ILE A 95 -2.95 -2.41 11.73
N LYS A 96 -3.58 -1.24 11.92
CA LYS A 96 -4.68 -1.08 12.89
C LYS A 96 -6.04 -1.54 12.34
N LYS A 97 -6.22 -1.54 11.02
CA LYS A 97 -7.46 -1.92 10.34
C LYS A 97 -7.17 -2.78 9.11
N THR A 98 -8.08 -3.70 8.80
CA THR A 98 -8.06 -4.48 7.55
C THR A 98 -8.34 -3.58 6.36
N GLY A 99 -7.71 -3.92 5.22
CA GLY A 99 -7.92 -3.21 3.96
C GLY A 99 -6.75 -3.35 3.00
N PHE A 100 -6.45 -2.28 2.26
CA PHE A 100 -5.55 -2.28 1.11
C PHE A 100 -4.37 -1.34 1.32
N VAL A 101 -3.17 -1.75 0.93
CA VAL A 101 -1.99 -0.89 0.94
C VAL A 101 -1.49 -0.63 -0.47
N TYR A 102 -1.28 0.64 -0.79
CA TYR A 102 -0.65 1.07 -2.05
C TYR A 102 0.73 1.61 -1.74
N ILE A 103 1.75 0.98 -2.31
CA ILE A 103 3.15 1.38 -2.17
C ILE A 103 3.67 1.73 -3.55
N TYR A 104 4.19 2.94 -3.71
CA TYR A 104 4.70 3.42 -4.98
C TYR A 104 5.83 4.42 -4.80
N THR A 105 6.68 4.52 -5.81
CA THR A 105 7.75 5.52 -5.90
C THR A 105 7.36 6.59 -6.90
N SER A 106 7.59 7.86 -6.56
CA SER A 106 7.27 9.00 -7.43
C SER A 106 8.44 9.98 -7.49
N ASN A 107 8.63 10.63 -8.64
CA ASN A 107 9.60 11.71 -8.81
C ASN A 107 8.90 12.91 -9.46
N GLU A 108 8.81 14.01 -8.71
CA GLU A 108 8.30 15.32 -9.16
C GLU A 108 9.40 16.36 -9.36
N SER A 109 10.64 15.98 -9.10
CA SER A 109 11.78 16.87 -9.32
C SER A 109 12.16 16.91 -10.80
N GLY A 110 12.85 17.97 -11.21
CA GLY A 110 13.51 18.01 -12.52
C GLY A 110 14.80 17.18 -12.56
N GLU A 111 15.21 16.62 -11.42
CA GLU A 111 16.43 15.82 -11.29
C GLU A 111 16.12 14.33 -11.56
N ASN A 112 17.12 13.61 -12.07
CA ASN A 112 16.98 12.19 -12.31
C ASN A 112 17.19 11.42 -11.01
N VAL A 113 16.11 10.88 -10.47
CA VAL A 113 16.14 10.00 -9.30
C VAL A 113 15.70 8.60 -9.73
N TYR A 114 16.52 7.60 -9.38
CA TYR A 114 16.27 6.19 -9.69
C TYR A 114 16.02 5.42 -8.40
N PHE A 115 15.02 4.54 -8.43
CA PHE A 115 14.67 3.65 -7.33
C PHE A 115 14.92 2.21 -7.77
N ASP A 116 15.51 1.41 -6.89
CA ASP A 116 15.76 -0.01 -7.12
C ASP A 116 15.60 -0.80 -5.82
N ASN A 117 15.42 -2.12 -5.93
CA ASN A 117 15.31 -3.07 -4.83
C ASN A 117 14.17 -2.74 -3.83
N LEU A 118 12.97 -2.47 -4.36
CA LEU A 118 11.78 -2.33 -3.51
C LEU A 118 11.44 -3.68 -2.86
N VAL A 119 11.58 -3.76 -1.54
CA VAL A 119 11.27 -4.95 -0.75
C VAL A 119 10.11 -4.64 0.19
N ILE A 120 9.08 -5.48 0.17
CA ILE A 120 7.90 -5.37 1.04
C ILE A 120 7.82 -6.62 1.90
N SER A 121 7.81 -6.44 3.22
CA SER A 121 7.67 -7.54 4.19
C SER A 121 6.34 -7.42 4.94
N HIS A 122 5.35 -8.22 4.54
CA HIS A 122 4.08 -8.34 5.25
C HIS A 122 4.13 -9.51 6.24
N ASN A 123 3.89 -9.23 7.52
CA ASN A 123 3.86 -10.26 8.58
C ASN A 123 2.40 -10.44 9.04
N SER A 124 1.76 -11.51 8.61
CA SER A 124 0.40 -11.84 9.07
C SER A 124 0.43 -12.39 10.50
N GLY A 125 -0.51 -11.95 11.33
CA GLY A 125 -0.76 -12.58 12.63
C GLY A 125 -1.32 -14.00 12.46
N PRO A 126 -1.33 -14.83 13.51
CA PRO A 126 -1.98 -16.14 13.46
C PRO A 126 -3.45 -15.93 13.09
N LEU A 127 -3.87 -16.50 11.95
CA LEU A 127 -5.28 -16.58 11.58
C LEU A 127 -5.99 -17.37 12.68
N LEU A 128 -6.89 -16.72 13.41
CA LEU A 128 -7.75 -17.42 14.36
C LEU A 128 -8.78 -18.19 13.54
N GLU A 129 -8.63 -19.51 13.46
CA GLU A 129 -9.65 -20.38 12.91
C GLU A 129 -10.85 -20.35 13.89
N GLU A 130 -11.93 -19.67 13.54
CA GLU A 130 -13.20 -19.85 14.23
C GLU A 130 -13.77 -21.21 13.85
N THR A 131 -13.39 -22.26 14.57
CA THR A 131 -14.09 -23.54 14.50
C THR A 131 -15.48 -23.33 15.10
N HIS A 132 -16.49 -23.10 14.24
CA HIS A 132 -17.87 -23.04 14.67
C HIS A 132 -18.27 -24.43 15.18
N TYR A 133 -18.40 -24.56 16.50
CA TYR A 133 -18.87 -25.77 17.13
C TYR A 133 -20.34 -25.96 16.76
N TYR A 134 -20.63 -26.89 15.84
CA TYR A 134 -21.99 -27.36 15.59
C TYR A 134 -22.53 -28.00 16.88
N PRO A 135 -23.61 -27.48 17.51
CA PRO A 135 -24.15 -28.07 18.74
C PRO A 135 -24.88 -29.42 18.54
N TYR A 136 -24.79 -30.02 17.36
CA TYR A 136 -25.29 -31.37 17.06
C TYR A 136 -24.15 -32.15 16.39
N GLY A 137 -23.41 -32.90 17.21
CA GLY A 137 -22.13 -33.50 16.86
C GLY A 137 -22.20 -34.50 15.71
N LEU A 138 -21.78 -34.06 14.52
CA LEU A 138 -21.30 -34.92 13.46
C LEU A 138 -20.04 -34.25 12.88
N THR A 139 -18.88 -34.70 13.37
CA THR A 139 -17.60 -34.49 12.69
C THR A 139 -17.67 -35.23 11.36
N ASP A 140 -17.61 -34.50 10.25
CA ASP A 140 -17.52 -35.11 8.92
C ASP A 140 -16.16 -35.81 8.79
N PRO A 141 -16.08 -37.15 8.70
CA PRO A 141 -14.83 -37.79 8.39
C PRO A 141 -14.57 -37.59 6.89
N LYS A 142 -13.43 -36.96 6.61
CA LYS A 142 -12.62 -37.11 5.41
C LYS A 142 -13.06 -38.31 4.54
N VAL A 143 -13.75 -38.04 3.44
CA VAL A 143 -14.02 -39.05 2.41
C VAL A 143 -12.79 -39.06 1.51
N ASP A 144 -11.75 -39.76 1.98
CA ASP A 144 -10.67 -40.24 1.12
C ASP A 144 -11.22 -41.42 0.31
N ASP A 145 -11.38 -41.16 -0.98
CA ASP A 145 -11.38 -42.05 -2.13
C ASP A 145 -11.03 -43.52 -1.85
N MET A 146 -12.04 -44.40 -1.89
CA MET A 146 -11.86 -45.82 -2.22
C MET A 146 -13.06 -46.35 -3.02
N GLU A 147 -12.85 -46.52 -4.33
CA GLU A 147 -13.00 -47.79 -5.08
C GLU A 147 -13.45 -47.58 -6.53
N ALA A 148 -12.58 -47.94 -7.47
CA ALA A 148 -12.72 -49.17 -8.26
C ALA A 148 -11.36 -49.63 -8.81
#